data_AF-A0A7R9TNF5-F1
#
_entry.id   AF-A0A7R9TNF5-F1
#
_cell.length_a   1.000
_cell.length_b   1.000
_cell.length_c   1.000
_cell.angle_alpha   90.00
_cell.angle_beta   90.00
_cell.angle_gamma   90.00
#
_symmetry.space_group_name_H-M   'P 1'
#
loop_
_entity.id
_entity.type
_entity.pdbx_description
1 polymer ?
#
loop_
_entity_poly.entity_id
_entity_poly.type
_entity_poly.pdbx_seq_one_letter_code
_entity_poly.pdbx_strand_id
1 'polypeptide(L)'
;ANATRVQAALARANASAAEALAGLRTVLAFAAERAELARFGAAVEEHHWLNVRQLVITGAYYAVAATLLSNTAVAVALLAYGAVLVAEGSISPATLLGFMLYQAQLQEYWNNLLNALTGLVRSSGAGAKVFELLGRQPKCVRLDGGGLGDACGWLGDGLRDNTAPGRTGGGGRVGADADASTRAKARAHLLGVDVRDVSFAYPTRPSVRVLDGVGLRAEAGETVALCGASGSGKSTLFHMLQGFYEPDAGGVFLLGDVVGGEAAVCAIPHRALHRLVALVGQEPVLFSGSVEYNILYGALADLVAEREVADVARPRMRARERTRAGLAGAFGLRGRVGADSDVRASGWEDLVGSPAALVDLRARARAAAALANAAGFIDALPEGYATQVGEGGAALSGGQKQRVAIARALLRDPALLLLDEATSALDSESEAAVQEALESAAAGRTTMVIAHRLSTIRRADAIHVLRAGRVVQSGTHAALRADARGAYAALAHAQELRDDAGTDEDS
;
A
#
# COMPACT_ATOMS: atom_id res chain seq x y z
N ALA A 1 -32.80 20.51 -1.96
CA ALA A 1 -33.67 19.48 -2.57
C ALA A 1 -33.40 19.27 -4.07
N ASN A 2 -33.41 20.30 -4.92
CA ASN A 2 -33.14 20.10 -6.37
C ASN A 2 -31.64 19.87 -6.67
N ALA A 3 -30.73 20.67 -6.08
CA ALA A 3 -29.28 20.49 -6.26
C ALA A 3 -28.76 19.10 -5.86
N THR A 4 -29.29 18.53 -4.78
CA THR A 4 -29.00 17.16 -4.33
C THR A 4 -29.49 16.11 -5.34
N ARG A 5 -30.62 16.35 -6.02
CA ARG A 5 -31.13 15.47 -7.08
C ARG A 5 -30.30 15.54 -8.36
N VAL A 6 -29.83 16.74 -8.74
CA VAL A 6 -28.92 16.93 -9.89
C VAL A 6 -27.62 16.14 -9.69
N GLN A 7 -27.03 16.22 -8.50
CA GLN A 7 -25.82 15.48 -8.14
C GLN A 7 -26.06 13.96 -8.13
N ALA A 8 -27.19 13.51 -7.58
CA ALA A 8 -27.54 12.08 -7.59
C ALA A 8 -27.78 11.53 -9.00
N ALA A 9 -28.40 12.30 -9.90
CA ALA A 9 -28.58 11.90 -11.30
C ALA A 9 -27.23 11.79 -12.04
N LEU A 10 -26.30 12.74 -11.81
CA LEU A 10 -24.96 12.69 -12.38
C LEU A 10 -24.17 11.47 -11.86
N ALA A 11 -24.25 11.20 -10.56
CA ALA A 11 -23.60 10.04 -9.96
C ALA A 11 -24.11 8.72 -10.55
N ARG A 12 -25.42 8.59 -10.79
CA ARG A 12 -26.01 7.42 -11.45
C ARG A 12 -25.52 7.25 -12.90
N ALA A 13 -25.44 8.34 -13.67
CA ALA A 13 -24.91 8.29 -15.03
C ALA A 13 -23.43 7.84 -15.05
N ASN A 14 -22.60 8.41 -14.17
CA ASN A 14 -21.19 8.01 -14.05
C ASN A 14 -21.03 6.56 -13.60
N ALA A 15 -21.82 6.10 -12.64
CA ALA A 15 -21.80 4.72 -12.18
C ALA A 15 -22.17 3.73 -13.30
N SER A 16 -23.23 4.03 -14.06
CA SER A 16 -23.65 3.21 -15.21
C SER A 16 -22.57 3.14 -16.28
N ALA A 17 -21.90 4.26 -16.59
CA ALA A 17 -20.81 4.27 -17.56
C ALA A 17 -19.58 3.49 -17.06
N ALA A 18 -19.20 3.67 -15.80
CA ALA A 18 -18.07 2.97 -15.20
C ALA A 18 -18.31 1.44 -15.17
N GLU A 19 -19.52 1.00 -14.82
CA GLU A 19 -19.91 -0.41 -14.82
C GLU A 19 -19.85 -1.01 -16.23
N ALA A 20 -20.44 -0.33 -17.23
CA ALA A 20 -20.44 -0.79 -18.62
C ALA A 20 -19.03 -0.87 -19.23
N LEU A 21 -18.16 0.09 -18.91
CA LEU A 21 -16.76 0.11 -19.38
C LEU A 21 -15.90 -0.95 -18.68
N ALA A 22 -16.06 -1.13 -17.36
CA ALA A 22 -15.38 -2.19 -16.63
C ALA A 22 -15.81 -3.58 -17.12
N GLY A 23 -17.09 -3.73 -17.46
CA GLY A 23 -17.68 -4.95 -18.03
C GLY A 23 -17.71 -5.03 -19.56
N LEU A 24 -16.90 -4.24 -20.27
CA LEU A 24 -17.04 -4.07 -21.73
C LEU A 24 -17.02 -5.40 -22.50
N ARG A 25 -16.18 -6.35 -22.08
CA ARG A 25 -16.13 -7.70 -22.67
C ARG A 25 -17.47 -8.43 -22.55
N THR A 26 -18.15 -8.32 -21.41
CA THR A 26 -19.47 -8.90 -21.18
C THR A 26 -20.52 -8.23 -22.05
N VAL A 27 -20.50 -6.89 -22.13
CA VAL A 27 -21.44 -6.13 -22.98
C VAL A 27 -21.30 -6.54 -24.45
N LEU A 28 -20.07 -6.67 -24.95
CA LEU A 28 -19.79 -7.11 -26.31
C LEU A 28 -20.17 -8.58 -26.53
N ALA A 29 -19.86 -9.47 -25.57
CA ALA A 29 -20.16 -10.90 -25.67
C ALA A 29 -21.67 -11.18 -25.78
N PHE A 30 -22.50 -10.32 -25.17
CA PHE A 30 -23.96 -10.42 -25.24
C PHE A 30 -24.62 -9.44 -26.23
N ALA A 31 -23.83 -8.72 -27.03
CA ALA A 31 -24.31 -7.68 -27.98
C ALA A 31 -25.31 -6.69 -27.32
N ALA A 32 -25.01 -6.30 -26.08
CA ALA A 32 -25.89 -5.50 -25.23
C ALA A 32 -25.57 -3.99 -25.29
N GLU A 33 -24.74 -3.54 -26.25
CA GLU A 33 -24.25 -2.15 -26.34
C GLU A 33 -25.41 -1.15 -26.42
N ARG A 34 -26.45 -1.48 -27.19
CA ARG A 34 -27.63 -0.61 -27.32
C ARG A 34 -28.43 -0.48 -26.03
N ALA A 35 -28.52 -1.57 -25.24
CA ALA A 35 -29.23 -1.56 -23.97
C ALA A 35 -28.47 -0.69 -22.94
N GLU A 36 -27.15 -0.82 -22.90
CA GLU A 36 -26.31 0.02 -22.03
C GLU A 36 -26.29 1.49 -22.44
N LEU A 37 -26.25 1.78 -23.75
CA LEU A 37 -26.38 3.15 -24.26
C LEU A 37 -27.74 3.76 -23.90
N ALA A 38 -28.83 2.99 -23.97
CA ALA A 38 -30.15 3.46 -23.56
C ALA A 38 -30.23 3.71 -22.04
N ARG A 39 -29.64 2.82 -21.22
CA ARG A 39 -29.56 2.95 -19.76
C ARG A 39 -28.79 4.21 -19.35
N PHE A 40 -27.64 4.44 -19.96
CA PHE A 40 -26.85 5.65 -19.77
C PHE A 40 -27.59 6.90 -20.26
N GLY A 41 -28.18 6.84 -21.46
CA GLY A 41 -28.95 7.94 -22.05
C GLY A 41 -30.08 8.42 -21.16
N ALA A 42 -30.86 7.50 -20.59
CA ALA A 42 -31.94 7.83 -19.65
C ALA A 42 -31.44 8.57 -18.40
N ALA A 43 -30.30 8.14 -17.84
CA ALA A 43 -29.70 8.79 -16.67
C ALA A 43 -29.17 10.21 -17.01
N VAL A 44 -28.57 10.37 -18.20
CA VAL A 44 -28.09 11.67 -18.69
C VAL A 44 -29.27 12.62 -18.97
N GLU A 45 -30.36 12.13 -19.55
CA GLU A 45 -31.54 12.93 -19.85
C GLU A 45 -32.22 13.43 -18.56
N GLU A 46 -32.32 12.57 -17.53
CA GLU A 46 -32.80 12.98 -16.20
C GLU A 46 -31.92 14.09 -15.62
N HIS A 47 -30.59 13.93 -15.68
CA HIS A 47 -29.66 14.97 -15.23
C HIS A 47 -29.83 16.28 -16.02
N HIS A 48 -29.93 16.19 -17.35
CA HIS A 48 -30.12 17.33 -18.22
C HIS A 48 -31.40 18.10 -17.84
N TRP A 49 -32.53 17.43 -17.69
CA TRP A 49 -33.80 18.09 -17.39
C TRP A 49 -33.83 18.72 -16.00
N LEU A 50 -33.25 18.04 -15.00
CA LEU A 50 -33.10 18.60 -13.66
C LEU A 50 -32.21 19.86 -13.67
N ASN A 51 -31.14 19.85 -14.47
CA ASN A 51 -30.22 20.96 -14.60
C ASN A 51 -30.85 22.14 -15.37
N VAL A 52 -31.56 21.89 -16.47
CA VAL A 52 -32.33 22.91 -17.20
C VAL A 52 -33.37 23.54 -16.28
N ARG A 53 -34.14 22.74 -15.54
CA ARG A 53 -35.10 23.26 -14.55
C ARG A 53 -34.42 24.13 -13.50
N GLN A 54 -33.26 23.71 -12.99
CA GLN A 54 -32.48 24.52 -12.04
C GLN A 54 -32.01 25.83 -12.68
N LEU A 55 -31.52 25.79 -13.91
CA LEU A 55 -31.03 26.96 -14.63
C LEU A 55 -32.16 27.95 -14.93
N VAL A 56 -33.34 27.48 -15.34
CA VAL A 56 -34.53 28.32 -15.57
C VAL A 56 -34.97 28.99 -14.29
N ILE A 57 -35.10 28.25 -13.18
CA ILE A 57 -35.50 28.83 -11.88
C ILE A 57 -34.48 29.87 -11.41
N THR A 58 -33.19 29.53 -11.50
CA THR A 58 -32.11 30.43 -11.07
C THR A 58 -32.02 31.66 -11.97
N GLY A 59 -32.12 31.47 -13.29
CA GLY A 59 -32.11 32.54 -14.28
C GLY A 59 -33.30 33.48 -14.15
N ALA A 60 -34.51 32.94 -13.96
CA ALA A 60 -35.71 33.74 -13.70
C ALA A 60 -35.57 34.57 -12.41
N TYR A 61 -35.03 33.97 -11.36
CA TYR A 61 -34.74 34.68 -10.11
C TYR A 61 -33.76 35.85 -10.33
N TYR A 62 -32.62 35.62 -10.98
CA TYR A 62 -31.65 36.70 -11.23
C TYR A 62 -32.20 37.77 -12.19
N ALA A 63 -32.91 37.38 -13.24
CA ALA A 63 -33.49 38.32 -14.20
C ALA A 63 -34.49 39.27 -13.53
N VAL A 64 -35.40 38.74 -12.70
CA VAL A 64 -36.45 39.53 -12.05
C VAL A 64 -35.91 40.25 -10.82
N ALA A 65 -35.32 39.53 -9.87
CA ALA A 65 -34.98 40.10 -8.57
C ALA A 65 -33.71 40.97 -8.62
N ALA A 66 -32.64 40.49 -9.29
CA ALA A 66 -31.36 41.19 -9.28
C ALA A 66 -31.29 42.29 -10.36
N THR A 67 -31.65 41.97 -11.60
CA THR A 67 -31.48 42.92 -12.72
C THR A 67 -32.67 43.88 -12.84
N LEU A 68 -33.90 43.36 -12.84
CA LEU A 68 -35.06 44.20 -13.13
C LEU A 68 -35.50 44.99 -11.90
N LEU A 69 -35.61 44.39 -10.73
CA LEU A 69 -36.13 45.10 -9.55
C LEU A 69 -35.06 45.94 -8.85
N SER A 70 -33.92 45.33 -8.48
CA SER A 70 -32.92 46.03 -7.66
C SER A 70 -32.19 47.14 -8.41
N ASN A 71 -31.65 46.86 -9.60
CA ASN A 71 -30.83 47.85 -10.33
C ASN A 71 -31.66 49.01 -10.87
N THR A 72 -32.83 48.71 -11.46
CA THR A 72 -33.67 49.76 -12.02
C THR A 72 -34.32 50.61 -10.93
N ALA A 73 -34.77 50.02 -9.81
CA ALA A 73 -35.35 50.78 -8.72
C ALA A 73 -34.33 51.74 -8.09
N VAL A 74 -33.09 51.28 -7.88
CA VAL A 74 -32.01 52.14 -7.36
C VAL A 74 -31.68 53.24 -8.37
N ALA A 75 -31.53 52.93 -9.66
CA ALA A 75 -31.24 53.94 -10.67
C ALA A 75 -32.37 54.97 -10.82
N VAL A 76 -33.63 54.54 -10.81
CA VAL A 76 -34.81 55.42 -10.89
C VAL A 76 -34.91 56.29 -9.63
N ALA A 77 -34.72 55.72 -8.44
CA ALA A 77 -34.74 56.48 -7.19
C ALA A 77 -33.63 57.54 -7.16
N LEU A 78 -32.42 57.18 -7.58
CA LEU A 78 -31.29 58.11 -7.67
C LEU A 78 -31.52 59.22 -8.69
N LEU A 79 -32.06 58.90 -9.86
CA LEU A 79 -32.39 59.90 -10.88
C LEU A 79 -33.52 60.81 -10.44
N ALA A 80 -34.59 60.27 -9.87
CA ALA A 80 -35.75 61.05 -9.43
C ALA A 80 -35.37 62.02 -8.30
N TYR A 81 -34.69 61.53 -7.26
CA TYR A 81 -34.26 62.36 -6.14
C TYR A 81 -33.12 63.31 -6.52
N GLY A 82 -32.18 62.84 -7.34
CA GLY A 82 -31.08 63.65 -7.86
C GLY A 82 -31.57 64.80 -8.75
N ALA A 83 -32.61 64.58 -9.57
CA ALA A 83 -33.20 65.63 -10.39
C ALA A 83 -33.84 66.74 -9.54
N VAL A 84 -34.51 66.39 -8.44
CA VAL A 84 -35.06 67.38 -7.49
C VAL A 84 -33.94 68.21 -6.86
N LEU A 85 -32.87 67.57 -6.39
CA LEU A 85 -31.72 68.27 -5.79
C LEU A 85 -30.98 69.18 -6.77
N VAL A 86 -30.91 68.81 -8.05
CA VAL A 86 -30.36 69.65 -9.12
C VAL A 86 -31.28 70.85 -9.38
N ALA A 87 -32.60 70.63 -9.42
CA ALA A 87 -33.58 71.70 -9.63
C ALA A 87 -33.59 72.73 -8.49
N GLU A 88 -33.36 72.31 -7.26
CA GLU A 88 -33.21 73.17 -6.08
C GLU A 88 -31.85 73.90 -6.03
N GLY A 89 -30.91 73.57 -6.92
CA GLY A 89 -29.57 74.16 -6.96
C GLY A 89 -28.60 73.64 -5.89
N SER A 90 -29.00 72.60 -5.15
CA SER A 90 -28.20 72.01 -4.05
C SER A 90 -26.99 71.21 -4.55
N ILE A 91 -27.08 70.58 -5.73
CA ILE A 91 -26.00 69.81 -6.35
C ILE A 91 -25.86 70.12 -7.85
N SER A 92 -24.65 69.95 -8.40
CA SER A 92 -24.44 70.07 -9.84
C SER A 92 -24.82 68.78 -10.58
N PRO A 93 -25.27 68.87 -11.86
CA PRO A 93 -25.52 67.68 -12.69
C PRO A 93 -24.30 66.77 -12.84
N ALA A 94 -23.09 67.35 -12.90
CA ALA A 94 -21.85 66.59 -12.99
C ALA A 94 -21.57 65.77 -11.72
N THR A 95 -21.90 66.32 -10.54
CA THR A 95 -21.78 65.63 -9.26
C THR A 95 -22.73 64.43 -9.16
N LEU A 96 -23.97 64.59 -9.63
CA LEU A 96 -24.95 63.50 -9.68
C LEU A 96 -24.49 62.36 -10.61
N LEU A 97 -24.00 62.70 -11.81
CA LEU A 97 -23.45 61.72 -12.74
C LEU A 97 -22.25 60.98 -12.14
N GLY A 98 -21.32 61.70 -11.52
CA GLY A 98 -20.19 61.11 -10.82
C GLY A 98 -20.61 60.14 -9.71
N PHE A 99 -21.61 60.52 -8.90
CA PHE A 99 -22.15 59.65 -7.86
C PHE A 99 -22.76 58.37 -8.43
N MET A 100 -23.55 58.45 -9.51
CA MET A 100 -24.14 57.27 -10.15
C MET A 100 -23.07 56.31 -10.69
N LEU A 101 -21.99 56.84 -11.30
CA LEU A 101 -20.87 56.03 -11.78
C LEU A 101 -20.14 55.32 -10.63
N TYR A 102 -19.90 56.02 -9.51
CA TYR A 102 -19.29 55.40 -8.33
C TYR A 102 -20.19 54.37 -7.66
N GLN A 103 -21.51 54.61 -7.59
CA GLN A 103 -22.47 53.66 -7.05
C GLN A 103 -22.49 52.36 -7.87
N ALA A 104 -22.46 52.45 -9.20
CA ALA A 104 -22.42 51.29 -10.08
C ALA A 104 -21.14 50.45 -9.87
N GLN A 105 -19.97 51.11 -9.74
CA GLN A 105 -18.71 50.42 -9.44
C GLN A 105 -18.75 49.75 -8.06
N LEU A 106 -19.28 50.43 -7.05
CA LEU A 106 -19.39 49.90 -5.69
C LEU A 106 -20.22 48.60 -5.64
N GLN A 107 -21.29 48.53 -6.45
CA GLN A 107 -22.12 47.35 -6.56
C GLN A 107 -21.35 46.15 -7.14
N GLU A 108 -20.50 46.36 -8.15
CA GLU A 108 -19.67 45.30 -8.72
C GLU A 108 -18.67 44.74 -7.70
N TYR A 109 -18.01 45.61 -6.93
CA TYR A 109 -17.13 45.17 -5.84
C TYR A 109 -17.88 44.39 -4.76
N TRP A 110 -19.11 44.78 -4.44
CA TRP A 110 -19.93 44.05 -3.47
C TRP A 110 -20.28 42.63 -3.94
N ASN A 111 -20.66 42.50 -5.21
CA ASN A 111 -20.92 41.19 -5.82
C ASN A 111 -19.66 40.32 -5.83
N ASN A 112 -18.50 40.88 -6.18
CA ASN A 112 -17.23 40.17 -6.15
C ASN A 112 -16.87 39.69 -4.73
N LEU A 113 -17.12 40.52 -3.71
CA LEU A 113 -16.91 40.16 -2.32
C LEU A 113 -17.82 38.99 -1.88
N LEU A 114 -19.13 39.05 -2.18
CA LEU A 114 -20.08 37.99 -1.84
C LEU A 114 -19.76 36.67 -2.57
N ASN A 115 -19.33 36.75 -3.83
CA ASN A 115 -18.87 35.60 -4.60
C ASN A 115 -17.60 35.00 -3.99
N ALA A 116 -16.65 35.83 -3.56
CA ALA A 116 -15.43 35.38 -2.89
C ALA A 116 -15.74 34.68 -1.56
N LEU A 117 -16.68 35.20 -0.76
CA LEU A 117 -17.14 34.55 0.48
C LEU A 117 -17.75 33.17 0.19
N THR A 118 -18.59 33.06 -0.84
CA THR A 118 -19.17 31.77 -1.25
C THR A 118 -18.10 30.80 -1.76
N GLY A 119 -17.06 31.31 -2.43
CA GLY A 119 -15.88 30.53 -2.82
C GLY A 119 -15.12 29.99 -1.61
N LEU A 120 -14.91 30.84 -0.59
CA LEU A 120 -14.22 30.49 0.66
C LEU A 120 -14.96 29.40 1.45
N VAL A 121 -16.29 29.49 1.55
CA VAL A 121 -17.10 28.47 2.24
C VAL A 121 -16.98 27.11 1.53
N ARG A 122 -17.02 27.10 0.19
CA ARG A 122 -16.84 25.87 -0.59
C ARG A 122 -15.43 25.28 -0.43
N SER A 123 -14.39 26.11 -0.46
CA SER A 123 -13.01 25.65 -0.29
C SER A 123 -12.74 25.14 1.13
N SER A 124 -13.33 25.78 2.15
CA SER A 124 -13.27 25.32 3.55
C SER A 124 -13.89 23.93 3.73
N GLY A 125 -15.06 23.69 3.13
CA GLY A 125 -15.72 22.38 3.16
C GLY A 125 -14.89 21.28 2.50
N ALA A 126 -14.24 21.56 1.36
CA ALA A 126 -13.33 20.62 0.71
C ALA A 126 -12.03 20.39 1.50
N GLY A 127 -11.48 21.44 2.12
CA GLY A 127 -10.27 21.39 2.93
C GLY A 127 -10.45 20.62 4.24
N ALA A 128 -11.64 20.64 4.84
CA ALA A 128 -11.93 19.89 6.07
C ALA A 128 -11.61 18.40 5.96
N LYS A 129 -11.88 17.77 4.79
CA LYS A 129 -11.59 16.35 4.58
C LYS A 129 -10.08 16.06 4.56
N VAL A 130 -9.28 16.99 4.06
CA VAL A 130 -7.81 16.87 4.07
C VAL A 130 -7.30 16.88 5.50
N PHE A 131 -7.78 17.81 6.34
CA PHE A 131 -7.40 17.86 7.75
C PHE A 131 -7.92 16.65 8.55
N GLU A 132 -9.11 16.13 8.22
CA GLU A 132 -9.62 14.89 8.81
C GLU A 132 -8.68 13.71 8.53
N LEU A 133 -8.19 13.59 7.29
CA LEU A 133 -7.24 12.54 6.90
C LEU A 133 -5.86 12.74 7.55
N LEU A 134 -5.34 13.97 7.57
CA LEU A 134 -4.07 14.30 8.22
C LEU A 134 -4.12 14.10 9.74
N GLY A 135 -5.27 14.33 10.37
CA GLY A 135 -5.47 14.16 11.81
C GLY A 135 -5.73 12.70 12.24
N ARG A 136 -5.91 11.77 11.29
CA ARG A 136 -6.19 10.37 11.60
C ARG A 136 -4.92 9.67 12.08
N GLN A 137 -4.90 9.27 13.34
CA GLN A 137 -3.80 8.46 13.87
C GLN A 137 -4.02 6.97 13.55
N PRO A 138 -3.04 6.30 12.91
CA PRO A 138 -3.05 4.85 12.80
C PRO A 138 -2.96 4.20 14.19
N LYS A 139 -3.58 3.04 14.37
CA LYS A 139 -3.42 2.26 15.62
C LYS A 139 -2.01 1.67 15.72
N CYS A 140 -1.52 1.15 14.60
CA CYS A 140 -0.16 0.65 14.47
C CYS A 140 0.78 1.80 14.03
N VAL A 141 1.09 2.74 14.92
CA VAL A 141 2.16 3.74 14.71
C VAL A 141 3.31 3.46 15.65
N ARG A 142 4.42 2.96 15.10
CA ARG A 142 5.76 3.18 15.68
C ARG A 142 6.73 3.44 14.55
N LEU A 143 6.62 4.64 13.97
CA LEU A 143 7.70 5.17 13.15
C LEU A 143 8.67 6.03 13.98
N ASP A 144 8.25 6.80 14.98
CA ASP A 144 9.22 7.62 15.74
C ASP A 144 8.76 7.91 17.18
N GLY A 145 9.36 7.23 18.15
CA GLY A 145 9.46 7.65 19.56
C GLY A 145 10.91 7.64 20.07
N GLY A 146 11.83 7.28 19.19
CA GLY A 146 13.27 7.23 19.38
C GLY A 146 13.86 7.33 17.98
N GLY A 147 14.92 8.11 17.79
CA GLY A 147 15.47 8.36 16.45
C GLY A 147 15.78 7.05 15.70
N LEU A 148 16.01 7.12 14.38
CA LEU A 148 16.36 5.96 13.53
C LEU A 148 17.47 5.05 14.11
N GLY A 149 18.30 5.54 15.03
CA GLY A 149 19.29 4.74 15.76
C GLY A 149 18.71 3.68 16.72
N ASP A 150 17.47 3.84 17.20
CA ASP A 150 16.90 2.95 18.22
C ASP A 150 16.37 1.63 17.66
N ALA A 151 16.09 1.53 16.36
CA ALA A 151 15.75 0.25 15.73
C ALA A 151 16.95 -0.71 15.69
N CYS A 152 18.16 -0.20 15.43
CA CYS A 152 19.42 -0.94 15.56
C CYS A 152 19.85 -1.08 17.03
N GLY A 153 19.37 -0.19 17.91
CA GLY A 153 19.49 -0.29 19.37
C GLY A 153 18.73 -1.48 19.95
N TRP A 154 17.57 -1.81 19.38
CA TRP A 154 16.68 -2.89 19.82
C TRP A 154 17.16 -4.29 19.39
N LEU A 155 17.85 -4.39 18.25
CA LEU A 155 18.41 -5.65 17.77
C LEU A 155 19.69 -6.01 18.55
N GLY A 156 19.80 -7.25 19.01
CA GLY A 156 21.02 -7.76 19.66
C GLY A 156 22.26 -7.65 18.76
N ASP A 157 23.46 -7.61 19.37
CA ASP A 157 24.74 -7.37 18.68
C ASP A 157 25.00 -8.33 17.50
N GLY A 158 24.47 -9.55 17.54
CA GLY A 158 24.63 -10.56 16.48
C GLY A 158 23.97 -10.21 15.13
N LEU A 159 22.91 -9.38 15.11
CA LEU A 159 22.30 -8.91 13.86
C LEU A 159 22.95 -7.62 13.34
N ARG A 160 23.69 -6.88 14.19
CA ARG A 160 24.43 -5.67 13.78
C ARG A 160 25.57 -6.01 12.83
N ASP A 161 26.22 -7.16 13.02
CA ASP A 161 27.35 -7.57 12.18
C ASP A 161 26.96 -7.94 10.75
N ASN A 162 25.72 -8.41 10.52
CA ASN A 162 25.14 -8.59 9.17
C ASN A 162 24.71 -7.26 8.52
N THR A 163 24.82 -6.12 9.24
CA THR A 163 24.41 -4.79 8.78
C THR A 163 25.55 -3.84 8.45
N ALA A 164 26.82 -4.25 8.62
CA ALA A 164 27.98 -3.44 8.24
C ALA A 164 28.49 -3.80 6.82
N PRO A 165 28.72 -2.82 5.93
CA PRO A 165 29.29 -3.09 4.62
C PRO A 165 30.75 -3.50 4.78
N GLY A 166 31.08 -4.77 4.50
CA GLY A 166 32.47 -5.17 4.29
C GLY A 166 32.93 -6.57 4.74
N ARG A 167 32.10 -7.45 5.30
CA ARG A 167 32.57 -8.80 5.67
C ARG A 167 31.53 -9.91 5.49
N THR A 168 31.25 -10.28 4.24
CA THR A 168 30.82 -11.67 3.97
C THR A 168 32.05 -12.57 4.00
N GLY A 169 32.13 -13.44 5.01
CA GLY A 169 33.09 -14.53 5.07
C GLY A 169 33.06 -15.34 3.76
N GLY A 170 34.26 -15.60 3.23
CA GLY A 170 34.47 -16.21 1.93
C GLY A 170 33.79 -17.56 1.73
N GLY A 171 33.44 -17.81 0.46
CA GLY A 171 32.98 -19.11 -0.01
C GLY A 171 33.97 -20.21 0.34
N GLY A 172 33.50 -21.17 1.14
CA GLY A 172 34.13 -22.46 1.34
C GLY A 172 33.08 -23.53 1.14
N ARG A 173 33.34 -24.46 0.21
CA ARG A 173 32.56 -25.69 0.02
C ARG A 173 32.35 -26.37 1.37
N VAL A 174 31.10 -26.46 1.83
CA VAL A 174 30.77 -27.15 3.08
C VAL A 174 30.76 -28.65 2.81
N GLY A 175 31.81 -29.33 3.27
CA GLY A 175 31.81 -30.77 3.48
C GLY A 175 30.92 -31.15 4.68
N ALA A 176 30.46 -32.40 4.69
CA ALA A 176 29.38 -32.92 5.54
C ALA A 176 29.63 -32.98 7.06
N ASP A 177 30.72 -32.40 7.58
CA ASP A 177 31.06 -32.44 9.01
C ASP A 177 31.12 -31.01 9.60
N ALA A 178 29.96 -30.37 9.77
CA ALA A 178 29.84 -29.10 10.49
C ALA A 178 29.55 -29.34 11.98
N ASP A 179 30.55 -29.01 12.78
CA ASP A 179 30.60 -29.07 14.25
C ASP A 179 29.41 -28.39 14.94
N ALA A 180 29.02 -28.86 16.12
CA ALA A 180 27.81 -28.39 16.85
C ALA A 180 27.85 -26.89 17.17
N SER A 181 29.05 -26.33 17.35
CA SER A 181 29.30 -24.90 17.57
C SER A 181 28.92 -24.03 16.35
N THR A 182 29.15 -24.52 15.12
CA THR A 182 28.81 -23.83 13.88
C THR A 182 27.29 -23.84 13.66
N ARG A 183 26.62 -24.95 13.99
CA ARG A 183 25.15 -25.05 13.96
C ARG A 183 24.47 -24.17 15.02
N ALA A 184 25.05 -24.06 16.22
CA ALA A 184 24.55 -23.16 17.26
C ALA A 184 24.68 -21.68 16.85
N LYS A 185 25.81 -21.27 16.27
CA LYS A 185 25.98 -19.92 15.72
C LYS A 185 25.05 -19.63 14.54
N ALA A 186 24.83 -20.62 13.66
CA ALA A 186 23.89 -20.49 12.55
C ALA A 186 22.43 -20.36 13.03
N ARG A 187 22.07 -20.93 14.18
CA ARG A 187 20.71 -20.82 14.75
C ARG A 187 20.47 -19.58 15.62
N ALA A 188 21.53 -18.89 16.05
CA ALA A 188 21.43 -17.75 16.97
C ALA A 188 20.64 -16.54 16.42
N HIS A 189 20.48 -16.45 15.11
CA HIS A 189 19.73 -15.36 14.45
C HIS A 189 18.27 -15.72 14.13
N LEU A 190 17.83 -16.96 14.38
CA LEU A 190 16.50 -17.43 14.05
C LEU A 190 15.49 -17.09 15.14
N LEU A 191 14.22 -16.98 14.75
CA LEU A 191 13.12 -16.67 15.68
C LEU A 191 12.15 -17.83 15.79
N GLY A 192 11.76 -18.19 17.01
CA GLY A 192 10.55 -18.95 17.26
C GLY A 192 9.32 -18.03 17.30
N VAL A 193 8.14 -18.63 17.22
CA VAL A 193 6.84 -17.95 17.32
C VAL A 193 6.01 -18.61 18.40
N ASP A 194 5.37 -17.82 19.24
CA ASP A 194 4.44 -18.30 20.27
C ASP A 194 3.16 -17.46 20.24
N VAL A 195 2.06 -18.10 19.86
CA VAL A 195 0.71 -17.52 19.80
C VAL A 195 -0.05 -18.03 21.01
N ARG A 196 -0.53 -17.13 21.86
CA ARG A 196 -1.15 -17.46 23.15
C ARG A 196 -2.58 -16.92 23.24
N ASP A 197 -3.56 -17.82 23.22
CA ASP A 197 -4.98 -17.55 23.43
C ASP A 197 -5.55 -16.39 22.59
N VAL A 198 -5.15 -16.33 21.32
CA VAL A 198 -5.47 -15.21 20.44
C VAL A 198 -6.92 -15.26 19.98
N SER A 199 -7.67 -14.18 20.26
CA SER A 199 -9.02 -13.94 19.75
C SER A 199 -9.08 -12.64 18.97
N PHE A 200 -9.80 -12.61 17.85
CA PHE A 200 -9.84 -11.43 16.99
C PHE A 200 -11.05 -11.36 16.04
N ALA A 201 -11.57 -10.14 15.87
CA ALA A 201 -12.52 -9.76 14.84
C ALA A 201 -12.00 -8.57 14.01
N TYR A 202 -12.18 -8.60 12.68
CA TYR A 202 -11.81 -7.47 11.84
C TYR A 202 -12.67 -6.24 12.16
N PRO A 203 -12.11 -5.01 12.21
CA PRO A 203 -12.86 -3.79 12.52
C PRO A 203 -14.02 -3.51 11.56
N THR A 204 -13.94 -3.99 10.32
CA THR A 204 -15.01 -3.89 9.31
C THR A 204 -16.19 -4.81 9.60
N ARG A 205 -16.00 -5.87 10.40
CA ARG A 205 -17.01 -6.87 10.77
C ARG A 205 -16.83 -7.32 12.24
N PRO A 206 -17.05 -6.43 13.22
CA PRO A 206 -16.75 -6.69 14.63
C PRO A 206 -17.59 -7.82 15.25
N SER A 207 -18.75 -8.15 14.66
CA SER A 207 -19.63 -9.21 15.15
C SER A 207 -19.19 -10.63 14.75
N VAL A 208 -18.23 -10.76 13.82
CA VAL A 208 -17.76 -12.06 13.33
C VAL A 208 -16.34 -12.28 13.84
N ARG A 209 -16.19 -13.13 14.85
CA ARG A 209 -14.86 -13.57 15.30
C ARG A 209 -14.23 -14.50 14.25
N VAL A 210 -13.02 -14.15 13.84
CA VAL A 210 -12.22 -14.94 12.90
C VAL A 210 -11.29 -15.89 13.65
N LEU A 211 -10.74 -15.44 14.77
CA LEU A 211 -9.91 -16.25 15.68
C LEU A 211 -10.56 -16.25 17.07
N ASP A 212 -10.53 -17.39 17.74
CA ASP A 212 -11.18 -17.61 19.03
C ASP A 212 -10.35 -18.53 19.93
N GLY A 213 -9.46 -17.93 20.72
CA GLY A 213 -8.56 -18.66 21.62
C GLY A 213 -7.52 -19.52 20.90
N VAL A 214 -6.94 -19.02 19.81
CA VAL A 214 -5.91 -19.74 19.04
C VAL A 214 -4.59 -19.74 19.80
N GLY A 215 -4.03 -20.93 20.01
CA GLY A 215 -2.68 -21.12 20.51
C GLY A 215 -1.87 -22.04 19.61
N LEU A 216 -0.63 -21.65 19.28
CA LEU A 216 0.33 -22.47 18.53
C LEU A 216 1.75 -21.99 18.80
N ARG A 217 2.72 -22.86 18.54
CA ARG A 217 4.14 -22.57 18.77
C ARG A 217 4.99 -23.13 17.62
N ALA A 218 5.97 -22.35 17.18
CA ALA A 218 6.99 -22.75 16.23
C ALA A 218 8.37 -22.51 16.87
N GLU A 219 9.21 -23.53 16.90
CA GLU A 219 10.58 -23.40 17.42
C GLU A 219 11.52 -22.77 16.38
N ALA A 220 12.65 -22.24 16.84
CA ALA A 220 13.62 -21.61 15.96
C ALA A 220 14.22 -22.62 14.95
N GLY A 221 14.10 -22.31 13.66
CA GLY A 221 14.51 -23.15 12.54
C GLY A 221 13.52 -24.27 12.19
N GLU A 222 12.34 -24.28 12.79
CA GLU A 222 11.26 -25.22 12.47
C GLU A 222 10.44 -24.72 11.26
N THR A 223 9.97 -25.65 10.43
CA THR A 223 8.97 -25.38 9.40
C THR A 223 7.59 -25.82 9.88
N VAL A 224 6.70 -24.85 10.11
CA VAL A 224 5.34 -25.08 10.63
C VAL A 224 4.29 -24.81 9.56
N ALA A 225 3.43 -25.79 9.29
CA ALA A 225 2.33 -25.68 8.34
C ALA A 225 1.00 -25.37 9.01
N LEU A 226 0.27 -24.39 8.47
CA LEU A 226 -1.10 -24.05 8.82
C LEU A 226 -2.05 -24.59 7.75
N CYS A 227 -2.96 -25.47 8.14
CA CYS A 227 -3.93 -26.10 7.25
C CYS A 227 -5.36 -25.83 7.72
N GLY A 228 -6.32 -25.81 6.81
CA GLY A 228 -7.72 -25.61 7.17
C GLY A 228 -8.56 -25.08 6.01
N ALA A 229 -9.88 -25.11 6.17
CA ALA A 229 -10.81 -24.58 5.17
C ALA A 229 -10.53 -23.10 4.85
N SER A 230 -11.00 -22.63 3.69
CA SER A 230 -10.97 -21.19 3.40
C SER A 230 -11.76 -20.42 4.46
N GLY A 231 -11.24 -19.27 4.89
CA GLY A 231 -11.84 -18.47 5.97
C GLY A 231 -11.61 -19.01 7.40
N SER A 232 -10.79 -20.04 7.61
CA SER A 232 -10.50 -20.58 8.96
C SER A 232 -9.61 -19.69 9.83
N GLY A 233 -9.05 -18.60 9.29
CA GLY A 233 -8.21 -17.64 10.02
C GLY A 233 -6.71 -17.70 9.72
N LYS A 234 -6.25 -18.54 8.78
CA LYS A 234 -4.82 -18.74 8.45
C LYS A 234 -4.08 -17.43 8.13
N SER A 235 -4.49 -16.69 7.09
CA SER A 235 -3.86 -15.41 6.71
C SER A 235 -4.05 -14.32 7.78
N THR A 236 -5.07 -14.45 8.63
CA THR A 236 -5.28 -13.52 9.76
C THR A 236 -4.17 -13.65 10.79
N LEU A 237 -3.68 -14.86 11.07
CA LEU A 237 -2.50 -15.06 11.91
C LEU A 237 -1.24 -14.43 11.31
N PHE A 238 -1.05 -14.54 9.99
CA PHE A 238 0.08 -13.90 9.31
C PHE A 238 0.01 -12.38 9.41
N HIS A 239 -1.19 -11.78 9.33
CA HIS A 239 -1.34 -10.34 9.52
C HIS A 239 -0.96 -9.89 10.95
N MET A 240 -1.20 -10.72 11.96
CA MET A 240 -0.79 -10.44 13.34
C MET A 240 0.71 -10.60 13.55
N LEU A 241 1.33 -11.63 12.95
CA LEU A 241 2.79 -11.81 12.96
C LEU A 241 3.52 -10.64 12.29
N GLN A 242 2.88 -10.03 11.28
CA GLN A 242 3.37 -8.81 10.63
C GLN A 242 3.01 -7.52 11.38
N GLY A 243 2.28 -7.59 12.49
CA GLY A 243 1.85 -6.42 13.26
C GLY A 243 0.85 -5.50 12.53
N PHE A 244 0.15 -5.99 11.51
CA PHE A 244 -0.90 -5.23 10.82
C PHE A 244 -2.19 -5.11 11.62
N TYR A 245 -2.47 -6.10 12.48
CA TYR A 245 -3.57 -6.09 13.43
C TYR A 245 -3.10 -6.57 14.79
N GLU A 246 -3.64 -5.95 15.84
CA GLU A 246 -3.48 -6.41 17.21
C GLU A 246 -4.68 -7.31 17.58
N PRO A 247 -4.47 -8.40 18.32
CA PRO A 247 -5.55 -9.27 18.77
C PRO A 247 -6.43 -8.57 19.83
N ASP A 248 -7.71 -8.94 19.91
CA ASP A 248 -8.64 -8.42 20.91
C ASP A 248 -8.38 -9.03 22.30
N ALA A 249 -7.91 -10.28 22.33
CA ALA A 249 -7.46 -10.99 23.52
C ALA A 249 -6.28 -11.91 23.18
N GLY A 250 -5.45 -12.22 24.18
CA GLY A 250 -4.23 -13.00 23.99
C GLY A 250 -3.07 -12.17 23.44
N GLY A 251 -2.07 -12.84 22.87
CA GLY A 251 -0.89 -12.16 22.31
C GLY A 251 -0.07 -13.04 21.36
N VAL A 252 0.70 -12.38 20.52
CA VAL A 252 1.67 -13.01 19.60
C VAL A 252 3.07 -12.57 20.01
N PHE A 253 3.95 -13.53 20.21
CA PHE A 253 5.31 -13.33 20.70
C PHE A 253 6.32 -13.93 19.72
N LEU A 254 7.44 -13.22 19.53
CA LEU A 254 8.63 -13.75 18.88
C LEU A 254 9.61 -14.20 19.96
N LEU A 255 10.21 -15.36 19.78
CA LEU A 255 11.14 -15.99 20.70
C LEU A 255 12.55 -16.04 20.08
N GLY A 256 13.59 -15.76 20.84
CA GLY A 256 14.98 -15.91 20.39
C GLY A 256 15.90 -14.79 20.86
N ASP A 257 17.20 -15.03 20.75
CA ASP A 257 18.23 -14.12 21.27
C ASP A 257 18.23 -12.76 20.53
N VAL A 258 17.83 -12.75 19.25
CA VAL A 258 17.74 -11.53 18.42
C VAL A 258 16.79 -10.48 19.01
N VAL A 259 15.77 -10.94 19.73
CA VAL A 259 14.75 -10.09 20.39
C VAL A 259 14.94 -10.00 21.91
N GLY A 260 16.07 -10.49 22.44
CA GLY A 260 16.35 -10.50 23.88
C GLY A 260 15.61 -11.58 24.66
N GLY A 261 15.25 -12.69 24.01
CA GLY A 261 14.59 -13.85 24.62
C GLY A 261 13.14 -13.98 24.19
N GLU A 262 12.27 -13.05 24.61
CA GLU A 262 10.85 -13.03 24.25
C GLU A 262 10.38 -11.58 24.07
N ALA A 263 9.73 -11.29 22.95
CA ALA A 263 9.13 -9.99 22.67
C ALA A 263 7.74 -10.13 22.06
N ALA A 264 6.76 -9.40 22.60
CA ALA A 264 5.44 -9.29 22.00
C ALA A 264 5.55 -8.52 20.66
N VAL A 265 4.90 -9.00 19.60
CA VAL A 265 4.96 -8.38 18.26
C VAL A 265 4.54 -6.91 18.30
N CYS A 266 3.50 -6.56 19.07
CA CYS A 266 3.04 -5.18 19.25
C CYS A 266 4.08 -4.28 19.94
N ALA A 267 5.04 -4.86 20.66
CA ALA A 267 6.11 -4.14 21.33
C ALA A 267 7.33 -3.87 20.43
N ILE A 268 7.39 -4.50 19.25
CA ILE A 268 8.52 -4.36 18.31
C ILE A 268 8.26 -3.18 17.38
N PRO A 269 9.24 -2.27 17.17
CA PRO A 269 9.10 -1.22 16.16
C PRO A 269 8.84 -1.80 14.78
N HIS A 270 7.93 -1.20 14.01
CA HIS A 270 7.48 -1.72 12.71
C HIS A 270 8.64 -2.03 11.76
N ARG A 271 9.61 -1.11 11.66
CA ARG A 271 10.81 -1.31 10.81
C ARG A 271 11.68 -2.47 11.28
N ALA A 272 11.85 -2.66 12.59
CA ALA A 272 12.62 -3.77 13.14
C ALA A 272 11.91 -5.10 12.91
N LEU A 273 10.58 -5.15 13.13
CA LEU A 273 9.76 -6.32 12.88
C LEU A 273 9.86 -6.79 11.42
N HIS A 274 9.69 -5.90 10.45
CA HIS A 274 9.73 -6.24 9.02
C HIS A 274 11.14 -6.40 8.45
N ARG A 275 12.16 -6.22 9.29
CA ARG A 275 13.53 -6.63 8.99
C ARG A 275 13.77 -8.09 9.41
N LEU A 276 13.07 -8.55 10.44
CA LEU A 276 13.14 -9.91 10.96
C LEU A 276 12.16 -10.87 10.25
N VAL A 277 11.00 -10.37 9.87
CA VAL A 277 9.91 -11.14 9.28
C VAL A 277 9.74 -10.76 7.81
N ALA A 278 9.78 -11.73 6.91
CA ALA A 278 9.47 -11.54 5.50
C ALA A 278 8.25 -12.38 5.08
N LEU A 279 7.43 -11.85 4.18
CA LEU A 279 6.26 -12.53 3.62
C LEU A 279 6.44 -12.75 2.12
N VAL A 280 6.17 -13.97 1.66
CA VAL A 280 5.88 -14.28 0.25
C VAL A 280 4.38 -14.55 0.17
N GLY A 281 3.65 -13.63 -0.46
CA GLY A 281 2.20 -13.75 -0.63
C GLY A 281 1.80 -14.68 -1.77
N GLN A 282 0.52 -15.06 -1.79
CA GLN A 282 -0.09 -15.90 -2.82
C GLN A 282 0.01 -15.27 -4.21
N GLU A 283 -0.39 -14.00 -4.33
CA GLU A 283 -0.27 -13.19 -5.54
C GLU A 283 0.75 -12.06 -5.34
N PRO A 284 2.02 -12.27 -5.74
CA PRO A 284 3.07 -11.28 -5.54
C PRO A 284 2.84 -10.03 -6.40
N VAL A 285 2.73 -8.88 -5.74
CA VAL A 285 2.63 -7.58 -6.41
C VAL A 285 4.03 -7.07 -6.77
N LEU A 286 4.25 -6.83 -8.06
CA LEU A 286 5.41 -6.14 -8.59
C LEU A 286 5.03 -4.69 -8.93
N PHE A 287 5.89 -3.76 -8.55
CA PHE A 287 5.74 -2.34 -8.83
C PHE A 287 6.23 -2.03 -10.24
N SER A 288 5.65 -1.00 -10.85
CA SER A 288 6.14 -0.44 -12.13
C SER A 288 7.59 0.01 -11.96
N GLY A 289 8.50 -0.63 -12.71
CA GLY A 289 9.94 -0.41 -12.63
C GLY A 289 10.70 -1.60 -13.21
N SER A 290 12.01 -1.66 -12.96
CA SER A 290 12.84 -2.80 -13.38
C SER A 290 12.65 -4.02 -12.49
N VAL A 291 13.06 -5.20 -12.98
CA VAL A 291 13.18 -6.42 -12.15
C VAL A 291 14.14 -6.16 -10.97
N GLU A 292 15.26 -5.48 -11.23
CA GLU A 292 16.21 -5.05 -10.20
C GLU A 292 15.53 -4.26 -9.09
N TYR A 293 14.78 -3.21 -9.44
CA TYR A 293 14.06 -2.38 -8.47
C TYR A 293 13.10 -3.22 -7.63
N ASN A 294 12.40 -4.17 -8.26
CA ASN A 294 11.47 -5.03 -7.56
C ASN A 294 12.14 -5.98 -6.57
N ILE A 295 13.34 -6.49 -6.86
CA ILE A 295 14.11 -7.30 -5.89
C ILE A 295 14.64 -6.39 -4.77
N LEU A 296 15.24 -5.25 -5.15
CA LEU A 296 15.81 -4.27 -4.23
C LEU A 296 14.79 -3.57 -3.34
N TYR A 297 13.50 -3.62 -3.70
CA TYR A 297 12.43 -3.14 -2.86
C TYR A 297 12.45 -3.78 -1.46
N GLY A 298 12.89 -5.05 -1.37
CA GLY A 298 13.12 -5.72 -0.09
C GLY A 298 14.15 -4.96 0.75
N ALA A 299 15.19 -4.43 0.13
CA ALA A 299 16.25 -3.54 0.63
C ALA A 299 15.83 -2.14 1.10
N LEU A 300 14.84 -1.55 0.43
CA LEU A 300 14.78 -0.10 0.21
C LEU A 300 14.68 0.75 1.50
N ALA A 301 13.97 0.28 2.52
CA ALA A 301 13.80 1.00 3.77
C ALA A 301 15.13 1.24 4.52
N ASP A 302 16.12 0.36 4.33
CA ASP A 302 17.43 0.51 4.98
C ASP A 302 18.28 1.56 4.26
N LEU A 303 18.14 1.65 2.92
CA LEU A 303 18.87 2.60 2.08
C LEU A 303 18.44 4.05 2.34
N VAL A 304 17.13 4.27 2.52
CA VAL A 304 16.58 5.60 2.85
C VAL A 304 17.02 6.05 4.24
N ALA A 305 17.07 5.13 5.21
CA ALA A 305 17.47 5.41 6.58
C ALA A 305 18.92 5.91 6.68
N GLU A 306 19.85 5.32 5.91
CA GLU A 306 21.25 5.78 5.88
C GLU A 306 21.38 7.22 5.39
N ARG A 307 20.55 7.63 4.42
CA ARG A 307 20.57 8.98 3.86
C ARG A 307 19.93 10.01 4.80
N GLU A 308 18.79 9.70 5.42
CA GLU A 308 18.13 10.58 6.39
C GLU A 308 19.05 10.85 7.61
N VAL A 309 19.73 9.81 8.11
CA VAL A 309 20.71 9.96 9.21
C VAL A 309 21.91 10.82 8.78
N ALA A 310 22.43 10.62 7.56
CA ALA A 310 23.54 11.43 7.03
C ALA A 310 23.15 12.91 6.80
N ASP A 311 21.92 13.19 6.35
CA ASP A 311 21.42 14.54 6.14
C ASP A 311 21.07 15.24 7.47
N VAL A 312 20.62 14.51 8.50
CA VAL A 312 20.42 15.04 9.86
C VAL A 312 21.74 15.31 10.58
N ALA A 313 22.78 14.52 10.33
CA ALA A 313 24.12 14.71 10.91
C ALA A 313 24.90 15.90 10.31
N ARG A 314 24.44 16.47 9.19
CA ARG A 314 24.99 17.73 8.66
C ARG A 314 24.35 18.91 9.41
N PRO A 315 25.11 19.71 10.19
CA PRO A 315 24.54 20.79 10.97
C PRO A 315 23.78 21.76 10.05
N ARG A 316 22.55 22.10 10.46
CA ARG A 316 21.57 22.99 9.81
C ARG A 316 22.10 24.41 9.53
N MET A 317 23.08 24.55 8.64
CA MET A 317 23.67 25.84 8.26
C MET A 317 23.12 26.41 6.95
N ARG A 318 21.94 25.95 6.49
CA ARG A 318 21.30 26.46 5.25
C ARG A 318 19.87 26.99 5.43
N ALA A 319 19.40 27.14 6.67
CA ALA A 319 18.07 27.70 6.95
C ALA A 319 18.08 29.22 7.23
N ARG A 320 19.24 29.83 7.50
CA ARG A 320 19.36 31.28 7.79
C ARG A 320 19.64 32.17 6.58
N GLU A 321 20.04 31.62 5.44
CA GLU A 321 20.35 32.42 4.24
C GLU A 321 19.14 32.62 3.31
N ARG A 322 18.15 31.71 3.33
CA ARG A 322 16.95 31.83 2.47
C ARG A 322 15.98 32.93 2.92
N THR A 323 15.87 33.20 4.22
CA THR A 323 15.03 34.30 4.74
C THR A 323 15.60 35.69 4.47
N ARG A 324 16.88 35.81 4.13
CA ARG A 324 17.49 37.09 3.72
C ARG A 324 17.42 37.33 2.21
N ALA A 325 17.37 36.26 1.41
CA ALA A 325 17.19 36.34 -0.04
C ALA A 325 15.73 36.54 -0.48
N GLY A 326 14.75 36.10 0.33
CA GLY A 326 13.32 36.21 0.01
C GLY A 326 12.73 37.63 0.06
N LEU A 327 13.36 38.57 0.77
CA LEU A 327 12.91 39.96 0.87
C LEU A 327 13.51 40.88 -0.22
N ALA A 328 14.57 40.45 -0.91
CA ALA A 328 15.19 41.22 -2.00
C ALA A 328 14.56 40.94 -3.38
N GLY A 329 13.72 39.90 -3.50
CA GLY A 329 13.06 39.51 -4.75
C GLY A 329 11.69 40.16 -5.01
N ALA A 330 11.17 40.95 -4.08
CA ALA A 330 9.84 41.57 -4.21
C ALA A 330 9.82 42.82 -5.13
N PHE A 331 10.98 43.35 -5.52
CA PHE A 331 11.09 44.48 -6.45
C PHE A 331 12.28 44.29 -7.40
N GLY A 332 12.03 43.89 -8.66
CA GLY A 332 13.03 44.07 -9.72
C GLY A 332 13.08 42.97 -10.78
N LEU A 333 12.44 43.26 -11.92
CA LEU A 333 12.52 42.54 -13.19
C LEU A 333 13.97 42.34 -13.67
N ARG A 334 14.35 41.09 -13.98
CA ARG A 334 14.97 40.69 -15.27
C ARG A 334 15.10 39.17 -15.35
N GLY A 335 14.17 38.55 -16.07
CA GLY A 335 14.28 37.16 -16.49
C GLY A 335 15.44 37.00 -17.46
N ARG A 336 16.51 36.35 -17.01
CA ARG A 336 17.34 35.51 -17.87
C ARG A 336 16.77 34.10 -17.73
N VAL A 337 16.05 33.66 -18.76
CA VAL A 337 15.77 32.24 -18.98
C VAL A 337 17.10 31.62 -19.38
N GLY A 338 17.89 31.24 -18.38
CA GLY A 338 19.00 30.31 -18.53
C GLY A 338 18.39 28.94 -18.69
N ALA A 339 18.61 28.34 -19.86
CA ALA A 339 18.42 26.93 -20.10
C ALA A 339 19.29 26.14 -19.13
N ASP A 340 18.70 25.69 -18.03
CA ASP A 340 19.24 24.65 -17.17
C ASP A 340 18.16 23.59 -17.01
N SER A 341 17.88 22.94 -18.13
CA SER A 341 17.02 21.76 -18.26
C SER A 341 17.86 20.50 -18.02
N ASP A 342 18.44 20.37 -16.83
CA ASP A 342 19.15 19.15 -16.40
C ASP A 342 18.82 18.83 -14.94
N VAL A 343 17.52 18.76 -14.61
CA VAL A 343 17.07 17.93 -13.48
C VAL A 343 16.86 16.52 -14.05
N ARG A 344 17.97 15.81 -14.25
CA ARG A 344 17.96 14.39 -14.64
C ARG A 344 17.30 13.56 -13.54
N ALA A 345 16.58 12.52 -13.97
CA ALA A 345 15.70 11.67 -13.18
C ALA A 345 16.27 11.28 -11.80
N SER A 346 15.50 11.53 -10.74
CA SER A 346 15.77 11.02 -9.39
C SER A 346 15.32 9.56 -9.29
N GLY A 347 16.19 8.65 -9.75
CA GLY A 347 16.00 7.21 -9.62
C GLY A 347 16.18 6.75 -8.17
N TRP A 348 15.75 5.51 -7.87
CA TRP A 348 16.00 4.92 -6.55
C TRP A 348 17.50 4.75 -6.27
N GLU A 349 18.36 4.75 -7.31
CA GLU A 349 19.81 4.70 -7.16
C GLU A 349 20.36 5.89 -6.36
N ASP A 350 19.73 7.06 -6.46
CA ASP A 350 20.12 8.26 -5.71
C ASP A 350 19.84 8.14 -4.20
N LEU A 351 18.97 7.20 -3.80
CA LEU A 351 18.73 6.90 -2.39
C LEU A 351 19.91 6.16 -1.76
N VAL A 352 20.75 5.51 -2.57
CA VAL A 352 21.92 4.78 -2.09
C VAL A 352 23.09 5.75 -1.93
N GLY A 353 23.40 6.09 -0.68
CA GLY A 353 24.33 7.17 -0.33
C GLY A 353 25.78 7.00 -0.82
N SER A 354 26.18 5.81 -1.32
CA SER A 354 27.49 5.61 -1.96
C SER A 354 27.46 4.63 -3.14
N PRO A 355 28.28 4.86 -4.18
CA PRO A 355 28.41 3.91 -5.30
C PRO A 355 28.88 2.51 -4.88
N ALA A 356 29.71 2.41 -3.84
CA ALA A 356 30.17 1.13 -3.32
C ALA A 356 29.05 0.31 -2.68
N ALA A 357 28.16 0.96 -1.90
CA ALA A 357 26.99 0.31 -1.32
C ALA A 357 26.01 -0.17 -2.40
N LEU A 358 25.88 0.58 -3.51
CA LEU A 358 25.03 0.16 -4.63
C LEU A 358 25.58 -1.11 -5.30
N VAL A 359 26.90 -1.23 -5.46
CA VAL A 359 27.52 -2.44 -6.03
C VAL A 359 27.30 -3.65 -5.13
N ASP A 360 27.50 -3.50 -3.81
CA ASP A 360 27.24 -4.57 -2.83
C ASP A 360 25.77 -5.01 -2.84
N LEU A 361 24.86 -4.04 -2.82
CA LEU A 361 23.43 -4.28 -2.84
C LEU A 361 22.99 -5.03 -4.11
N ARG A 362 23.53 -4.65 -5.28
CA ARG A 362 23.29 -5.36 -6.55
C ARG A 362 23.84 -6.79 -6.54
N ALA A 363 25.00 -7.00 -5.92
CA ALA A 363 25.57 -8.33 -5.75
C ALA A 363 24.67 -9.21 -4.87
N ARG A 364 24.16 -8.66 -3.76
CA ARG A 364 23.18 -9.34 -2.89
C ARG A 364 21.88 -9.65 -3.61
N ALA A 365 21.37 -8.73 -4.43
CA ALA A 365 20.17 -8.95 -5.24
C ALA A 365 20.34 -10.11 -6.22
N ARG A 366 21.50 -10.21 -6.89
CA ARG A 366 21.82 -11.33 -7.78
C ARG A 366 21.96 -12.64 -7.02
N ALA A 367 22.57 -12.63 -5.83
CA ALA A 367 22.66 -13.82 -4.97
C ALA A 367 21.27 -14.30 -4.51
N ALA A 368 20.41 -13.37 -4.08
CA ALA A 368 19.03 -13.68 -3.71
C ALA A 368 18.21 -14.19 -4.90
N ALA A 369 18.40 -13.61 -6.08
CA ALA A 369 17.79 -14.10 -7.32
C ALA A 369 18.28 -15.49 -7.71
N ALA A 370 19.55 -15.83 -7.47
CA ALA A 370 20.07 -17.17 -7.70
C ALA A 370 19.45 -18.18 -6.72
N LEU A 371 19.37 -17.86 -5.42
CA LEU A 371 18.70 -18.69 -4.41
C LEU A 371 17.21 -18.90 -4.69
N ALA A 372 16.55 -17.92 -5.30
CA ALA A 372 15.15 -18.00 -5.70
C ALA A 372 14.93 -18.65 -7.08
N ASN A 373 15.96 -19.27 -7.68
CA ASN A 373 15.93 -19.80 -9.04
C ASN A 373 15.44 -18.78 -10.10
N ALA A 374 15.62 -17.49 -9.84
CA ALA A 374 15.17 -16.40 -10.70
C ALA A 374 16.24 -15.95 -11.70
N ALA A 375 17.53 -16.06 -11.33
CA ALA A 375 18.64 -15.56 -12.13
C ALA A 375 18.60 -16.06 -13.59
N GLY A 376 18.36 -17.35 -13.81
CA GLY A 376 18.37 -17.94 -15.16
C GLY A 376 17.33 -17.34 -16.11
N PHE A 377 16.08 -17.11 -15.66
CA PHE A 377 15.08 -16.48 -16.53
C PHE A 377 15.29 -14.97 -16.63
N ILE A 378 15.80 -14.33 -15.57
CA ILE A 378 16.08 -12.89 -15.58
C ILE A 378 17.16 -12.61 -16.63
N ASP A 379 18.24 -13.39 -16.67
CA ASP A 379 19.33 -13.23 -17.64
C ASP A 379 18.88 -13.50 -19.09
N ALA A 380 17.79 -14.25 -19.28
CA ALA A 380 17.19 -14.49 -20.60
C ALA A 380 16.27 -13.34 -21.08
N LEU A 381 15.93 -12.38 -20.20
CA LEU A 381 15.15 -11.20 -20.60
C LEU A 381 16.01 -10.25 -21.45
N PRO A 382 15.41 -9.45 -22.37
CA PRO A 382 16.14 -8.58 -23.30
C PRO A 382 17.14 -7.61 -22.63
N GLU A 383 16.82 -7.13 -21.43
CA GLU A 383 17.66 -6.20 -20.66
C GLU A 383 18.08 -6.79 -19.31
N GLY A 384 17.98 -8.11 -19.13
CA GLY A 384 18.30 -8.76 -17.88
C GLY A 384 17.52 -8.19 -16.70
N TYR A 385 18.25 -7.83 -15.64
CA TYR A 385 17.72 -7.16 -14.44
C TYR A 385 17.15 -5.76 -14.69
N ALA A 386 17.53 -5.08 -15.77
CA ALA A 386 17.01 -3.74 -16.11
C ALA A 386 15.64 -3.79 -16.80
N THR A 387 15.19 -4.98 -17.22
CA THR A 387 13.91 -5.19 -17.90
C THR A 387 12.74 -4.61 -17.11
N GLN A 388 11.91 -3.80 -17.77
CA GLN A 388 10.75 -3.15 -17.17
C GLN A 388 9.58 -4.12 -17.07
N VAL A 389 9.02 -4.29 -15.86
CA VAL A 389 7.98 -5.29 -15.60
C VAL A 389 6.56 -4.81 -15.93
N GLY A 390 6.36 -3.49 -16.05
CA GLY A 390 5.05 -2.86 -16.26
C GLY A 390 4.16 -2.85 -15.01
N GLU A 391 2.95 -2.31 -15.14
CA GLU A 391 1.98 -2.25 -14.04
C GLU A 391 1.59 -3.67 -13.58
N GLY A 392 1.70 -3.93 -12.27
CA GLY A 392 1.42 -5.25 -11.69
C GLY A 392 2.32 -6.38 -12.23
N GLY A 393 3.45 -6.06 -12.87
CA GLY A 393 4.36 -7.02 -13.48
C GLY A 393 3.81 -7.72 -14.72
N ALA A 394 2.92 -7.09 -15.50
CA ALA A 394 2.27 -7.69 -16.68
C ALA A 394 3.23 -8.42 -17.67
N ALA A 395 4.51 -8.07 -17.70
CA ALA A 395 5.50 -8.70 -18.57
C ALA A 395 6.01 -10.08 -18.10
N LEU A 396 5.68 -10.53 -16.89
CA LEU A 396 6.15 -11.80 -16.31
C LEU A 396 5.02 -12.80 -16.09
N SER A 397 5.33 -14.09 -16.23
CA SER A 397 4.43 -15.17 -15.84
C SER A 397 4.21 -15.21 -14.33
N GLY A 398 3.14 -15.87 -13.85
CA GLY A 398 2.89 -16.00 -12.42
C GLY A 398 4.08 -16.55 -11.65
N GLY A 399 4.73 -17.61 -12.16
CA GLY A 399 5.85 -18.26 -11.49
C GLY A 399 7.13 -17.42 -11.52
N GLN A 400 7.33 -16.62 -12.57
CA GLN A 400 8.40 -15.62 -12.61
C GLN A 400 8.18 -14.52 -11.56
N LYS A 401 6.95 -14.00 -11.42
CA LYS A 401 6.62 -13.01 -10.38
C LYS A 401 6.87 -13.56 -8.98
N GLN A 402 6.51 -14.83 -8.75
CA GLN A 402 6.73 -15.51 -7.47
C GLN A 402 8.22 -15.62 -7.14
N ARG A 403 9.05 -16.06 -8.09
CA ARG A 403 10.50 -16.13 -7.90
C ARG A 403 11.14 -14.76 -7.64
N VAL A 404 10.65 -13.68 -8.27
CA VAL A 404 11.09 -12.31 -7.95
C VAL A 404 10.69 -11.91 -6.53
N ALA A 405 9.48 -12.27 -6.07
CA ALA A 405 9.04 -11.99 -4.71
C ALA A 405 9.79 -12.81 -3.65
N ILE A 406 10.14 -14.06 -3.95
CA ILE A 406 11.02 -14.88 -3.11
C ILE A 406 12.41 -14.22 -3.02
N ALA A 407 13.00 -13.80 -4.15
CA ALA A 407 14.27 -13.08 -4.16
C ALA A 407 14.20 -11.77 -3.34
N ARG A 408 13.09 -11.02 -3.45
CA ARG A 408 12.82 -9.82 -2.64
C ARG A 408 12.82 -10.13 -1.13
N ALA A 409 12.15 -11.21 -0.73
CA ALA A 409 12.08 -11.64 0.67
C ALA A 409 13.46 -12.08 1.20
N LEU A 410 14.21 -12.84 0.40
CA LEU A 410 15.53 -13.36 0.77
C LEU A 410 16.63 -12.31 0.80
N LEU A 411 16.46 -11.17 0.15
CA LEU A 411 17.48 -10.11 0.09
C LEU A 411 17.95 -9.65 1.49
N ARG A 412 17.09 -9.72 2.50
CA ARG A 412 17.37 -9.34 3.89
C ARG A 412 17.78 -10.48 4.81
N ASP A 413 17.80 -11.72 4.31
CA ASP A 413 18.03 -12.92 5.14
C ASP A 413 17.16 -12.95 6.41
N PRO A 414 15.83 -13.06 6.25
CA PRO A 414 14.88 -12.90 7.36
C PRO A 414 15.01 -14.03 8.39
N ALA A 415 14.87 -13.68 9.67
CA ALA A 415 14.88 -14.61 10.78
C ALA A 415 13.60 -15.48 10.88
N LEU A 416 12.50 -14.99 10.32
CA LEU A 416 11.22 -15.68 10.17
C LEU A 416 10.68 -15.47 8.75
N LEU A 417 10.44 -16.56 8.03
CA LEU A 417 9.86 -16.56 6.69
C LEU A 417 8.39 -16.99 6.75
N LEU A 418 7.50 -16.16 6.21
CA LEU A 418 6.08 -16.45 6.07
C LEU A 418 5.75 -16.75 4.60
N LEU A 419 5.14 -17.90 4.33
CA LEU A 419 4.78 -18.34 2.99
C LEU A 419 3.26 -18.53 2.90
N ASP A 420 2.57 -17.68 2.13
CA ASP A 420 1.11 -17.77 1.96
C ASP A 420 0.77 -18.36 0.59
N GLU A 421 0.37 -19.64 0.53
CA GLU A 421 -0.11 -20.33 -0.68
C GLU A 421 0.72 -20.07 -1.97
N ALA A 422 2.05 -20.05 -1.86
CA ALA A 422 2.93 -19.52 -2.91
C ALA A 422 3.05 -20.37 -4.21
N THR A 423 2.13 -21.29 -4.48
CA THR A 423 2.12 -22.16 -5.68
C THR A 423 0.73 -22.41 -6.28
N SER A 424 -0.34 -21.78 -5.78
CA SER A 424 -1.73 -22.23 -6.06
C SER A 424 -2.35 -21.78 -7.40
N ALA A 425 -1.58 -21.17 -8.32
CA ALA A 425 -2.08 -20.66 -9.61
C ALA A 425 -1.06 -20.75 -10.77
N LEU A 426 -0.18 -21.75 -10.74
CA LEU A 426 0.95 -21.89 -11.68
C LEU A 426 0.80 -23.12 -12.59
N ASP A 427 1.32 -23.03 -13.81
CA ASP A 427 1.56 -24.15 -14.72
C ASP A 427 2.62 -25.10 -14.15
N SER A 428 2.55 -26.39 -14.52
CA SER A 428 3.34 -27.48 -13.94
C SER A 428 4.86 -27.25 -13.99
N GLU A 429 5.39 -26.66 -15.07
CA GLU A 429 6.83 -26.35 -15.19
C GLU A 429 7.23 -25.18 -14.29
N SER A 430 6.47 -24.07 -14.33
CA SER A 430 6.72 -22.92 -13.46
C SER A 430 6.56 -23.27 -11.97
N GLU A 431 5.67 -24.19 -11.65
CA GLU A 431 5.43 -24.63 -10.27
C GLU A 431 6.64 -25.35 -9.68
N ALA A 432 7.23 -26.30 -10.41
CA ALA A 432 8.40 -27.04 -9.93
C ALA A 432 9.57 -26.10 -9.59
N ALA A 433 9.83 -25.11 -10.45
CA ALA A 433 10.88 -24.13 -10.24
C ALA A 433 10.60 -23.21 -9.02
N VAL A 434 9.34 -22.84 -8.79
CA VAL A 434 8.93 -22.05 -7.62
C VAL A 434 9.03 -22.88 -6.34
N GLN A 435 8.64 -24.15 -6.37
CA GLN A 435 8.72 -25.04 -5.22
C GLN A 435 10.17 -25.28 -4.78
N GLU A 436 11.10 -25.47 -5.73
CA GLU A 436 12.54 -25.56 -5.44
C GLU A 436 13.10 -24.26 -4.85
N ALA A 437 12.63 -23.10 -5.33
CA ALA A 437 12.98 -21.80 -4.78
C ALA A 437 12.46 -21.61 -3.34
N LEU A 438 11.23 -22.03 -3.05
CA LEU A 438 10.66 -22.01 -1.70
C LEU A 438 11.40 -22.94 -0.74
N GLU A 439 11.82 -24.12 -1.21
CA GLU A 439 12.62 -25.07 -0.43
C GLU A 439 13.99 -24.48 -0.09
N SER A 440 14.67 -23.90 -1.08
CA SER A 440 15.94 -23.21 -0.88
C SER A 440 15.81 -22.00 0.05
N ALA A 441 14.67 -21.30 -0.02
CA ALA A 441 14.35 -20.17 0.86
C ALA A 441 14.11 -20.61 2.31
N ALA A 442 13.36 -21.70 2.51
CA ALA A 442 13.02 -22.22 3.84
C ALA A 442 14.22 -22.91 4.52
N ALA A 443 15.16 -23.46 3.75
CA ALA A 443 16.31 -24.17 4.27
C ALA A 443 17.12 -23.32 5.27
N GLY A 444 17.21 -23.80 6.51
CA GLY A 444 17.96 -23.14 7.57
C GLY A 444 17.28 -21.93 8.22
N ARG A 445 15.98 -21.71 7.97
CA ARG A 445 15.20 -20.60 8.55
C ARG A 445 13.95 -21.10 9.26
N THR A 446 13.50 -20.37 10.28
CA THR A 446 12.14 -20.61 10.80
C THR A 446 11.15 -20.22 9.72
N THR A 447 10.27 -21.15 9.35
CA THR A 447 9.32 -20.94 8.27
C THR A 447 7.92 -21.27 8.74
N MET A 448 6.98 -20.36 8.56
CA MET A 448 5.56 -20.66 8.69
C MET A 448 4.91 -20.64 7.32
N VAL A 449 4.18 -21.69 6.99
CA VAL A 449 3.55 -21.84 5.67
C VAL A 449 2.05 -22.07 5.78
N ILE A 450 1.26 -21.30 5.06
CA ILE A 450 -0.15 -21.59 4.82
C ILE A 450 -0.18 -22.55 3.65
N ALA A 451 -0.38 -23.82 3.97
CA ALA A 451 -0.19 -24.89 3.01
C ALA A 451 -1.53 -25.31 2.41
N HIS A 452 -1.61 -25.21 1.09
CA HIS A 452 -2.75 -25.64 0.27
C HIS A 452 -2.42 -26.80 -0.66
N ARG A 453 -1.17 -27.29 -0.64
CA ARG A 453 -0.70 -28.49 -1.35
C ARG A 453 -0.13 -29.50 -0.37
N LEU A 454 -0.37 -30.78 -0.64
CA LEU A 454 0.06 -31.85 0.25
C LEU A 454 1.59 -32.02 0.30
N SER A 455 2.30 -31.70 -0.79
CA SER A 455 3.76 -31.72 -0.87
C SER A 455 4.42 -30.81 0.16
N THR A 456 3.89 -29.60 0.36
CA THR A 456 4.34 -28.63 1.36
C THR A 456 4.01 -29.08 2.78
N ILE A 457 2.81 -29.65 2.98
CA ILE A 457 2.34 -30.13 4.29
C ILE A 457 3.18 -31.32 4.79
N ARG A 458 3.47 -32.29 3.90
CA ARG A 458 4.21 -33.53 4.25
C ARG A 458 5.61 -33.26 4.80
N ARG A 459 6.21 -32.14 4.40
CA ARG A 459 7.58 -31.75 4.76
C ARG A 459 7.67 -30.87 5.99
N ALA A 460 6.54 -30.38 6.52
CA ALA A 460 6.54 -29.57 7.72
C ALA A 460 6.89 -30.41 8.96
N ASP A 461 7.69 -29.84 9.85
CA ASP A 461 8.07 -30.44 11.12
C ASP A 461 6.85 -30.52 12.05
N ALA A 462 6.01 -29.48 12.04
CA ALA A 462 4.72 -29.45 12.73
C ALA A 462 3.61 -28.91 11.83
N ILE A 463 2.41 -29.47 11.99
CA ILE A 463 1.21 -29.07 11.27
C ILE A 463 0.14 -28.68 12.30
N HIS A 464 -0.46 -27.50 12.14
CA HIS A 464 -1.63 -27.06 12.90
C HIS A 464 -2.85 -26.95 11.99
N VAL A 465 -3.93 -27.66 12.36
CA VAL A 465 -5.19 -27.63 11.61
C VAL A 465 -6.14 -26.64 12.25
N LEU A 466 -6.52 -25.61 11.50
CA LEU A 466 -7.47 -24.58 11.89
C LEU A 466 -8.87 -24.89 11.35
N ARG A 467 -9.87 -24.82 12.23
CA ARG A 467 -11.29 -24.91 11.88
C ARG A 467 -12.08 -23.92 12.72
N ALA A 468 -12.89 -23.09 12.05
CA ALA A 468 -13.73 -22.08 12.68
C ALA A 468 -12.99 -21.19 13.71
N GLY A 469 -11.78 -20.74 13.35
CA GLY A 469 -10.99 -19.86 14.21
C GLY A 469 -10.34 -20.53 15.41
N ARG A 470 -10.25 -21.87 15.46
CA ARG A 470 -9.60 -22.64 16.52
C ARG A 470 -8.62 -23.66 15.95
N VAL A 471 -7.54 -23.94 16.68
CA VAL A 471 -6.63 -25.05 16.37
C VAL A 471 -7.26 -26.33 16.91
N VAL A 472 -7.63 -27.25 16.02
CA VAL A 472 -8.33 -28.50 16.38
C VAL A 472 -7.40 -29.70 16.49
N GLN A 473 -6.29 -29.70 15.75
CA GLN A 473 -5.28 -30.76 15.77
C GLN A 473 -3.90 -30.16 15.56
N SER A 474 -2.88 -30.78 16.15
CA SER A 474 -1.48 -30.38 16.01
C SER A 474 -0.58 -31.61 16.08
N GLY A 475 0.44 -31.68 15.22
CA GLY A 475 1.39 -32.80 15.21
C GLY A 475 2.10 -32.95 13.87
N THR A 476 2.86 -34.03 13.73
CA THR A 476 3.54 -34.39 12.48
C THR A 476 2.58 -34.98 11.45
N HIS A 477 2.97 -35.00 10.18
CA HIS A 477 2.18 -35.60 9.10
C HIS A 477 1.74 -37.05 9.43
N ALA A 478 2.67 -37.87 9.91
CA ALA A 478 2.41 -39.27 10.24
C ALA A 478 1.43 -39.42 11.42
N ALA A 479 1.59 -38.61 12.48
CA ALA A 479 0.72 -38.66 13.64
C ALA A 479 -0.71 -38.22 13.30
N LEU A 480 -0.87 -37.15 12.52
CA LEU A 480 -2.18 -36.64 12.12
C LEU A 480 -2.89 -37.53 11.09
N ARG A 481 -2.13 -38.25 10.24
CA ARG A 481 -2.69 -39.20 9.26
C ARG A 481 -3.16 -40.51 9.91
N ALA A 482 -2.58 -40.89 11.05
CA ALA A 482 -2.99 -42.09 11.79
C ALA A 482 -4.43 -41.98 12.34
N ASP A 483 -4.89 -40.76 12.63
CA ASP A 483 -6.28 -40.50 12.99
C ASP A 483 -7.16 -40.37 11.74
N ALA A 484 -7.68 -41.49 11.26
CA ALA A 484 -8.53 -41.57 10.07
C ALA A 484 -9.84 -40.76 10.17
N ARG A 485 -10.28 -40.39 11.39
CA ARG A 485 -11.47 -39.55 11.61
C ARG A 485 -11.11 -38.08 11.89
N GLY A 486 -9.82 -37.76 11.90
CA GLY A 486 -9.29 -36.43 12.16
C GLY A 486 -9.66 -35.42 11.07
N ALA A 487 -9.72 -34.14 11.46
CA ALA A 487 -9.91 -33.03 10.52
C ALA A 487 -8.77 -32.97 9.48
N TYR A 488 -7.56 -33.36 9.87
CA TYR A 488 -6.41 -33.46 8.98
C TYR A 488 -6.58 -34.53 7.90
N ALA A 489 -6.96 -35.76 8.26
CA ALA A 489 -7.11 -36.86 7.32
C ALA A 489 -8.14 -36.56 6.24
N ALA A 490 -9.25 -35.92 6.60
CA ALA A 490 -10.26 -35.46 5.65
C ALA A 490 -9.72 -34.41 4.67
N LEU A 491 -8.89 -33.46 5.13
CA LEU A 491 -8.25 -32.47 4.29
C LEU A 491 -7.20 -33.10 3.36
N ALA A 492 -6.38 -34.01 3.88
CA ALA A 492 -5.37 -34.72 3.11
C ALA A 492 -5.99 -35.58 2.00
N HIS A 493 -7.07 -36.31 2.30
CA HIS A 493 -7.78 -37.11 1.31
C HIS A 493 -8.45 -36.24 0.24
N ALA A 494 -9.04 -35.11 0.62
CA ALA A 494 -9.63 -34.16 -0.34
C ALA A 494 -8.57 -33.51 -1.24
N GLN A 495 -7.33 -33.41 -0.78
CA GLN A 495 -6.18 -32.90 -1.53
C GLN A 495 -5.61 -33.97 -2.47
N GLU A 496 -5.44 -35.22 -2.02
CA GLU A 496 -5.00 -36.34 -2.87
C GLU A 496 -5.93 -36.52 -4.07
N LEU A 497 -7.26 -36.46 -3.87
CA LEU A 497 -8.24 -36.49 -4.96
C LEU A 497 -8.14 -35.32 -5.95
N ARG A 498 -7.65 -34.15 -5.52
CA ARG A 498 -7.49 -32.97 -6.38
C ARG A 498 -6.20 -33.05 -7.18
N ASP A 499 -5.12 -33.48 -6.54
CA ASP A 499 -3.83 -33.68 -7.19
C ASP A 499 -3.95 -34.76 -8.27
N ASP A 500 -4.67 -35.85 -8.00
CA ASP A 500 -4.94 -36.93 -8.97
C ASP A 500 -5.85 -36.48 -10.13
N ALA A 501 -6.86 -35.64 -9.86
CA ALA A 501 -7.76 -35.12 -10.90
C ALA A 501 -7.07 -34.09 -11.82
N GLY A 502 -6.07 -33.36 -11.31
CA GLY A 502 -5.26 -32.43 -12.11
C GLY A 502 -4.29 -33.13 -13.07
N THR A 503 -3.89 -34.37 -12.79
CA THR A 503 -3.02 -35.15 -13.67
C THR A 503 -3.74 -35.80 -14.85
N ASP A 504 -5.05 -36.01 -14.77
CA ASP A 504 -5.85 -36.64 -15.84
C ASP A 504 -6.37 -35.64 -16.91
N GLU A 505 -6.35 -34.32 -16.63
CA GLU A 505 -6.73 -33.29 -17.62
C GLU A 505 -5.60 -32.93 -18.61
N ASP A 506 -4.35 -33.32 -18.31
CA ASP A 506 -3.15 -33.02 -19.12
C ASP A 506 -2.64 -34.23 -19.95
N SER A 507 -3.38 -35.36 -19.98
CA SER A 507 -2.99 -36.60 -20.70
C SER A 507 -3.71 -36.83 -22.03
#